data_AF-A0A7J9EY32-F1
#
_entry.id   AF-A0A7J9EY32-F1
#
_cell.length_a   1.000
_cell.length_b   1.000
_cell.length_c   1.000
_cell.angle_alpha   90.00
_cell.angle_beta   90.00
_cell.angle_gamma   90.00
#
_symmetry.space_group_name_H-M   'P 1'
#
loop_
_entity.id
_entity.type
_entity.pdbx_description
1 polymer ?
#
loop_
_entity_poly.entity_id
_entity_poly.type
_entity_poly.pdbx_seq_one_letter_code
_entity_poly.pdbx_strand_id
1 'polypeptide(L)'
;MGVHFIAGLRMIVGCEVTSVSAITSHIDRTLPPPDVISSNFKLENGCSGVFVMVVSSSSPKIIWRVVGSKGTVQVERGKVDGKHGYLVSLYSADGQCKSTFHPFCGVHEELKIFIHDIVQANLKVG
;
A
#
# COMPACT_ATOMS: atom_id res chain seq x y z
N MET A 1 7.72 -2.30 8.83
CA MET A 1 6.72 -1.48 8.11
C MET A 1 6.90 -1.47 6.59
N GLY A 2 8.09 -1.14 6.05
CA GLY A 2 8.32 -1.01 4.59
C GLY A 2 7.86 -2.20 3.74
N VAL A 3 8.12 -3.42 4.19
CA VAL A 3 7.73 -4.65 3.47
C VAL A 3 6.23 -4.74 3.18
N HIS A 4 5.36 -4.25 4.07
CA HIS A 4 3.91 -4.28 3.84
C HIS A 4 3.49 -3.32 2.72
N PHE A 5 4.18 -2.17 2.59
CA PHE A 5 3.90 -1.22 1.51
C PHE A 5 4.27 -1.79 0.15
N ILE A 6 5.39 -2.50 0.07
CA ILE A 6 5.84 -3.14 -1.18
C ILE A 6 4.92 -4.31 -1.53
N ALA A 7 4.49 -5.11 -0.55
CA ALA A 7 3.49 -6.16 -0.78
C ALA A 7 2.17 -5.57 -1.34
N GLY A 8 1.65 -4.52 -0.70
CA GLY A 8 0.46 -3.81 -1.19
C GLY A 8 0.66 -3.18 -2.57
N LEU A 9 1.82 -2.56 -2.81
CA LEU A 9 2.17 -1.99 -4.11
C LEU A 9 2.09 -3.06 -5.21
N ARG A 10 2.74 -4.21 -5.01
CA ARG A 10 2.73 -5.32 -5.99
C ARG A 10 1.34 -5.84 -6.28
N MET A 11 0.49 -5.95 -5.26
CA MET A 11 -0.92 -6.31 -5.42
C MET A 11 -1.66 -5.27 -6.29
N ILE A 12 -1.37 -3.98 -6.13
CA ILE A 12 -2.03 -2.90 -6.88
C ILE A 12 -1.50 -2.82 -8.33
N VAL A 13 -0.19 -2.89 -8.53
CA VAL A 13 0.43 -2.68 -9.86
C VAL A 13 0.55 -3.95 -10.70
N GLY A 14 0.42 -5.13 -10.09
CA GLY A 14 0.42 -6.43 -10.78
C GLY A 14 1.74 -6.80 -11.46
N CYS A 15 2.86 -6.20 -11.06
CA CYS A 15 4.19 -6.49 -11.58
C CYS A 15 5.27 -6.32 -10.50
N GLU A 16 6.45 -6.89 -10.72
CA GLU A 16 7.54 -6.84 -9.74
C GLU A 16 8.42 -5.58 -9.88
N VAL A 17 9.16 -5.31 -8.82
CA VAL A 17 10.23 -4.30 -8.79
C VAL A 17 11.52 -4.92 -9.32
N THR A 18 12.12 -4.32 -10.33
CA THR A 18 13.35 -4.81 -10.98
C THR A 18 14.62 -4.14 -10.47
N SER A 19 14.52 -2.90 -9.99
CA SER A 19 15.66 -2.17 -9.42
C SER A 19 15.20 -1.07 -8.48
N VAL A 20 16.06 -0.72 -7.54
CA VAL A 20 15.83 0.31 -6.52
C VAL A 20 17.11 1.13 -6.34
N SER A 21 16.96 2.44 -6.16
CA SER A 21 17.98 3.34 -5.62
C SER A 21 17.39 4.06 -4.41
N ALA A 22 18.12 4.12 -3.31
CA ALA A 22 17.60 4.63 -2.04
C ALA A 22 18.64 5.44 -1.26
N ILE A 23 18.15 6.44 -0.54
CA ILE A 23 18.87 7.18 0.48
C ILE A 23 18.16 6.92 1.80
N THR A 24 18.94 6.60 2.84
CA THR A 24 18.43 6.34 4.18
C THR A 24 19.10 7.27 5.19
N SER A 25 18.45 7.49 6.32
CA SER A 25 19.02 8.26 7.43
C SER A 25 18.56 7.69 8.77
N HIS A 26 19.30 8.03 9.83
CA HIS A 26 18.94 7.76 11.22
C HIS A 26 18.90 9.08 11.99
N ILE A 27 17.74 9.73 11.95
CA ILE A 27 17.54 11.06 12.55
C ILE A 27 17.16 10.93 14.03
N ASP A 28 16.11 10.16 14.32
CA ASP A 28 15.69 9.89 15.69
C ASP A 28 16.46 8.70 16.27
N ARG A 29 17.44 9.00 17.12
CA ARG A 29 18.29 8.00 17.78
C ARG A 29 17.59 7.17 18.84
N THR A 30 16.36 7.50 19.21
CA THR A 30 15.54 6.69 20.12
C THR A 30 14.88 5.50 19.40
N LEU A 31 14.84 5.54 18.06
CA LEU A 31 14.31 4.48 17.21
C LEU A 31 15.44 3.63 16.61
N PRO A 32 15.17 2.38 16.18
CA PRO A 32 16.11 1.60 15.38
C PRO A 32 16.40 2.23 14.00
N PRO A 33 17.64 2.18 13.50
CA PRO A 33 17.98 2.65 12.15
C PRO A 33 17.53 1.67 11.05
N PRO A 34 17.28 2.15 9.81
CA PRO A 34 17.03 3.53 9.45
C PRO A 34 15.59 3.94 9.83
N ASP A 35 15.41 5.17 10.32
CA ASP A 35 14.08 5.73 10.62
C ASP A 35 13.53 6.54 9.43
N VAL A 36 14.36 6.86 8.45
CA VAL A 36 13.99 7.56 7.20
C VAL A 36 14.53 6.82 5.99
N ILE A 37 13.66 6.62 4.99
CA ILE A 37 14.00 6.07 3.68
C ILE A 37 13.31 6.91 2.60
N SER A 38 14.06 7.31 1.58
CA SER A 38 13.56 7.87 0.34
C SER A 38 14.16 7.09 -0.82
N SER A 39 13.33 6.56 -1.72
CA SER A 39 13.79 5.66 -2.78
C SER A 39 13.04 5.84 -4.09
N ASN A 40 13.73 5.56 -5.19
CA ASN A 40 13.18 5.42 -6.52
C ASN A 40 13.25 3.95 -6.91
N PHE A 41 12.23 3.44 -7.57
CA PHE A 41 12.20 2.05 -8.05
C PHE A 41 11.69 1.97 -9.48
N LYS A 42 12.11 0.91 -10.18
CA LYS A 42 11.65 0.55 -11.52
C LYS A 42 10.84 -0.74 -11.48
N LEU A 43 9.76 -0.78 -12.22
CA LEU A 43 8.89 -1.95 -12.38
C LEU A 43 9.21 -2.70 -13.68
N GLU A 44 8.84 -3.97 -13.75
CA GLU A 44 9.04 -4.83 -14.94
C GLU A 44 8.35 -4.27 -16.19
N ASN A 45 7.19 -3.62 -16.02
CA ASN A 45 6.44 -3.00 -17.12
C ASN A 45 7.08 -1.70 -17.64
N GLY A 46 8.26 -1.32 -17.15
CA GLY A 46 8.98 -0.11 -17.54
C GLY A 46 8.59 1.15 -16.78
N CYS A 47 7.51 1.12 -15.98
CA CYS A 47 7.15 2.24 -15.12
C CYS A 47 8.14 2.43 -13.96
N SER A 48 8.12 3.59 -13.34
CA SER A 48 8.90 3.91 -12.16
C SER A 48 8.05 4.54 -11.08
N GLY A 49 8.49 4.44 -9.83
CA GLY A 49 7.83 5.09 -8.71
C GLY A 49 8.80 5.56 -7.66
N VAL A 50 8.24 6.20 -6.64
CA VAL A 50 8.96 6.68 -5.46
C VAL A 50 8.33 6.06 -4.24
N PHE A 51 9.16 5.62 -3.30
CA PHE A 51 8.75 5.15 -1.99
C PHE A 51 9.47 5.93 -0.90
N VAL A 52 8.69 6.56 -0.02
CA VAL A 52 9.17 7.33 1.13
C VAL A 52 8.56 6.78 2.40
N MET A 53 9.40 6.57 3.41
CA MET A 53 9.00 6.11 4.73
C MET A 53 9.74 6.92 5.80
N VAL A 54 8.99 7.52 6.71
CA VAL A 54 9.51 8.30 7.84
C VAL A 54 8.85 7.77 9.10
N VAL A 55 9.58 6.95 9.86
CA VAL A 55 9.11 6.31 11.10
C VAL A 55 9.10 7.31 12.26
N SER A 56 10.03 8.27 12.26
CA SER A 56 10.15 9.33 13.26
C SER A 56 9.08 10.43 13.14
N SER A 57 8.19 10.37 12.15
CA SER A 57 7.08 11.30 12.03
C SER A 57 6.04 11.05 13.12
N SER A 58 5.67 12.08 13.87
CA SER A 58 4.57 12.04 14.84
C SER A 58 3.19 11.90 14.18
N SER A 59 3.09 12.21 12.88
CA SER A 59 1.84 12.14 12.12
C SER A 59 1.80 10.85 11.26
N PRO A 60 0.88 9.91 11.53
CA PRO A 60 0.74 8.71 10.72
C PRO A 60 0.02 9.04 9.43
N LYS A 61 0.72 8.94 8.30
CA LYS A 61 0.13 9.09 6.97
C LYS A 61 0.57 7.94 6.08
N ILE A 62 -0.40 7.27 5.46
CA ILE A 62 -0.20 6.09 4.62
C ILE A 62 -0.99 6.30 3.34
N ILE A 63 -0.29 6.38 2.21
CA ILE A 63 -0.87 6.63 0.90
C ILE A 63 -0.20 5.74 -0.13
N TRP A 64 -1.00 5.14 -1.01
CA TRP A 64 -0.57 4.66 -2.32
C TRP A 64 -1.20 5.55 -3.38
N ARG A 65 -0.43 5.87 -4.42
CA ARG A 65 -0.93 6.60 -5.58
C ARG A 65 -0.36 5.98 -6.85
N VAL A 66 -1.24 5.61 -7.77
CA VAL A 66 -0.90 5.04 -9.06
C VAL A 66 -1.50 5.92 -10.14
N VAL A 67 -0.65 6.47 -10.98
CA VAL A 67 -1.04 7.34 -12.09
C VAL A 67 -0.98 6.52 -13.37
N GLY A 68 -2.08 6.49 -14.12
CA GLY A 68 -2.18 5.81 -15.40
C GLY A 68 -2.79 6.72 -16.46
N SER A 69 -2.88 6.21 -17.69
CA SER A 69 -3.38 6.97 -18.84
C SER A 69 -4.85 7.38 -18.75
N LYS A 70 -5.65 6.68 -17.94
CA LYS A 70 -7.08 6.94 -17.75
C LYS A 70 -7.41 7.74 -16.49
N GLY A 71 -6.40 8.05 -15.67
CA GLY A 71 -6.59 8.73 -14.40
C GLY A 71 -5.65 8.23 -13.32
N THR A 72 -5.90 8.67 -12.10
CA THR A 72 -5.10 8.35 -10.91
C THR A 72 -5.95 7.63 -9.88
N VAL A 73 -5.48 6.50 -9.39
CA VAL A 73 -6.03 5.84 -8.21
C VAL A 73 -5.18 6.21 -7.01
N GLN A 74 -5.82 6.70 -5.95
CA GLN A 74 -5.19 6.95 -4.66
C GLN A 74 -5.89 6.13 -3.59
N VAL A 75 -5.11 5.49 -2.73
CA VAL A 75 -5.59 4.76 -1.55
C VAL A 75 -4.94 5.40 -0.34
N GLU A 76 -5.77 5.93 0.56
CA GLU A 76 -5.31 6.57 1.79
C GLU A 76 -5.86 5.83 3.01
N ARG A 77 -5.00 5.49 3.96
CA ARG A 77 -5.47 4.99 5.25
C ARG A 77 -5.99 6.15 6.09
N GLY A 78 -7.20 6.00 6.63
CA GLY A 78 -7.81 7.04 7.45
C GLY A 78 -8.86 6.51 8.40
N LYS A 79 -9.63 7.45 8.93
CA LYS A 79 -10.77 7.19 9.80
C LYS A 79 -11.96 8.00 9.28
N VAL A 80 -13.06 7.32 8.97
CA VAL A 80 -14.32 7.95 8.53
C VAL A 80 -15.42 7.46 9.46
N ASP A 81 -16.20 8.38 10.01
CA ASP A 81 -17.30 8.10 10.95
C ASP A 81 -16.93 7.14 12.08
N GLY A 82 -15.75 7.34 12.67
CA GLY A 82 -15.27 6.51 13.78
C GLY A 82 -14.61 5.19 13.37
N LYS A 83 -14.70 4.77 12.11
CA LYS A 83 -14.17 3.49 11.62
C LYS A 83 -12.83 3.65 10.92
N HIS A 84 -11.88 2.75 11.20
CA HIS A 84 -10.63 2.68 10.45
C HIS A 84 -10.85 2.01 9.10
N GLY A 85 -10.21 2.54 8.08
CA GLY A 85 -10.41 2.06 6.72
C GLY A 85 -9.43 2.64 5.73
N TYR A 86 -9.69 2.33 4.46
CA TYR A 86 -9.05 2.96 3.32
C TYR A 86 -10.05 3.79 2.54
N LEU A 87 -9.72 5.04 2.28
CA LEU A 87 -10.42 5.86 1.29
C LEU A 87 -9.74 5.63 -0.06
N VAL A 88 -10.49 5.08 -1.00
CA VAL A 88 -10.05 4.87 -2.37
C VAL A 88 -10.66 5.96 -3.24
N SER A 89 -9.82 6.75 -3.91
CA SER A 89 -10.23 7.85 -4.77
C SER A 89 -9.72 7.62 -6.19
N LEU A 90 -10.63 7.69 -7.17
CA LEU A 90 -10.33 7.69 -8.59
C LEU A 90 -10.50 9.11 -9.13
N TYR A 91 -9.39 9.69 -9.57
CA TYR A 91 -9.35 10.94 -10.31
C TYR A 91 -9.28 10.63 -11.80
N SER A 92 -10.41 10.76 -12.49
CA SER A 92 -10.53 10.47 -13.91
C SER A 92 -9.91 11.57 -14.77
N ALA A 93 -9.51 11.23 -16.00
CA ALA A 93 -8.94 12.18 -16.95
C ALA A 93 -9.91 13.30 -17.39
N ASP A 94 -11.23 13.10 -17.20
CA ASP A 94 -12.28 14.10 -17.43
C ASP A 94 -12.44 15.11 -16.27
N GLY A 95 -11.58 15.03 -15.25
CA GLY A 95 -11.61 15.90 -14.08
C GLY A 95 -12.58 15.46 -12.98
N GLN A 96 -13.31 14.35 -13.17
CA GLN A 96 -14.20 13.81 -12.14
C GLN A 96 -13.40 13.10 -11.04
N CYS A 97 -13.88 13.19 -9.79
CA CYS A 97 -13.35 12.44 -8.67
C CYS A 97 -14.45 11.60 -8.03
N LYS A 98 -14.23 10.29 -7.93
CA LYS A 98 -15.11 9.38 -7.20
C LYS A 98 -14.33 8.76 -6.06
N SER A 99 -14.90 8.77 -4.85
CA SER A 99 -14.27 8.18 -3.68
C SER A 99 -15.18 7.17 -3.00
N THR A 100 -14.60 6.12 -2.44
CA THR A 100 -15.31 5.08 -1.70
C THR A 100 -14.49 4.70 -0.48
N PHE A 101 -15.15 4.60 0.67
CA PHE A 101 -14.51 4.23 1.93
C PHE A 101 -14.73 2.74 2.22
N HIS A 102 -13.64 2.04 2.51
CA HIS A 102 -13.63 0.63 2.84
C HIS A 102 -13.17 0.46 4.29
N PRO A 103 -14.10 0.31 5.26
CA PRO A 103 -13.71 -0.01 6.62
C PRO A 103 -13.02 -1.38 6.63
N PHE A 104 -12.02 -1.56 7.49
CA PHE A 104 -11.30 -2.83 7.58
C PHE A 104 -11.09 -3.29 9.02
N CYS A 105 -10.97 -4.61 9.16
CA CYS A 105 -10.30 -5.27 10.28
C CYS A 105 -9.31 -6.28 9.70
N GLY A 106 -8.07 -5.84 9.47
CA GLY A 106 -7.12 -6.55 8.58
C GLY A 106 -6.87 -8.00 9.00
N VAL A 107 -6.59 -8.22 10.28
CA VAL A 107 -6.33 -9.57 10.83
C VAL A 107 -7.58 -10.46 10.76
N HIS A 108 -8.76 -9.89 10.98
CA HIS A 108 -10.01 -10.67 10.90
C HIS A 108 -10.29 -11.15 9.48
N GLU A 109 -10.16 -10.25 8.49
CA GLU A 109 -10.33 -10.62 7.09
C GLU A 109 -9.25 -11.59 6.62
N GLU A 110 -7.99 -11.39 7.02
CA GLU A 110 -6.89 -12.31 6.69
C GLU A 110 -7.14 -13.72 7.23
N LEU A 111 -7.53 -13.86 8.50
CA LEU A 111 -7.83 -15.15 9.11
C LEU A 111 -9.05 -15.82 8.45
N LYS A 112 -10.09 -15.04 8.13
CA LYS A 112 -11.29 -15.54 7.45
C LYS A 112 -10.96 -16.11 6.08
N ILE A 113 -10.15 -15.40 5.29
CA ILE A 113 -9.70 -15.88 3.97
C ILE A 113 -8.81 -17.12 4.12
N PHE A 114 -7.88 -17.12 5.07
CA PHE A 114 -7.02 -18.28 5.33
C PHE A 114 -7.81 -19.56 5.66
N ILE A 115 -8.80 -19.46 6.57
CA ILE A 115 -9.67 -20.59 6.91
C ILE A 115 -10.49 -21.04 5.70
N HIS A 116 -11.03 -20.10 4.93
CA HIS A 116 -11.77 -20.41 3.71
C HIS A 116 -10.91 -21.21 2.71
N ASP A 117 -9.66 -20.81 2.51
CA ASP A 117 -8.75 -21.47 1.58
C ASP A 117 -8.36 -22.89 2.03
N ILE A 118 -8.18 -23.11 3.35
CA ILE A 118 -7.99 -24.46 3.92
C ILE A 118 -9.19 -25.35 3.59
N VAL A 119 -10.41 -24.85 3.82
CA VAL A 119 -11.64 -25.62 3.55
C VAL A 119 -11.74 -25.96 2.07
N GLN A 120 -11.51 -24.99 1.18
CA GLN A 120 -11.56 -25.21 -0.27
C GLN A 120 -10.50 -26.20 -0.76
N ALA A 121 -9.28 -26.15 -0.21
CA ALA A 121 -8.22 -27.09 -0.56
C ALA A 121 -8.59 -28.53 -0.19
N ASN A 122 -9.18 -28.74 0.99
CA ASN A 122 -9.60 -30.07 1.45
C ASN A 122 -10.78 -30.66 0.64
N LEU A 123 -11.67 -29.81 0.13
CA LEU A 123 -12.80 -30.26 -0.71
C LEU A 123 -12.38 -30.72 -2.11
N LYS A 124 -11.22 -30.29 -2.61
CA LYS A 124 -10.71 -30.67 -3.95
C LYS A 124 -9.92 -31.98 -3.97
N VAL A 125 -9.71 -32.61 -2.81
CA VAL A 125 -8.96 -33.86 -2.64
C VAL A 125 -9.90 -35.08 -2.44
N GLY A 126 -11.21 -34.91 -2.67
CA GLY A 126 -12.22 -35.98 -2.60
C GLY A 126 -12.83 -36.31 -3.96
#